data_AF-A0A1U9UIZ7-F1
#
_entry.id   AF-A0A1U9UIZ7-F1
#
_cell.length_a   1.000
_cell.length_b   1.000
_cell.length_c   1.000
_cell.angle_alpha   90.00
_cell.angle_beta   90.00
_cell.angle_gamma   90.00
#
_symmetry.space_group_name_H-M   'P 1'
#
loop_
_entity.id
_entity.type
_entity.pdbx_description
1 polymer ?
#
loop_
_entity_poly.entity_id
_entity_poly.type
_entity_poly.pdbx_seq_one_letter_code
_entity_poly.pdbx_strand_id
1 'polypeptide(L)' 'MFERDGVWTFSILGVSVHVRELPRNNIAVFHQICEPIRQLVEPICRGRGYWNPEFKNWIVFETFKGTVLAELGQIAAAR' A
#
# COMPACT_ATOMS: atom_id res chain seq x y z
N MET A 1 1.56 9.64 -7.78
CA MET A 1 0.38 8.79 -7.54
C MET A 1 -0.49 8.84 -8.76
N PHE A 2 -0.91 7.69 -9.29
CA PHE A 2 -1.96 7.60 -10.31
C PHE A 2 -3.17 6.90 -9.69
N GLU A 3 -4.36 7.48 -9.80
CA GLU A 3 -5.62 6.89 -9.33
C GLU A 3 -6.54 6.61 -10.52
N ARG A 4 -7.15 5.43 -10.55
CA ARG A 4 -8.26 5.10 -11.44
C ARG A 4 -9.13 3.99 -10.83
N ASP A 5 -10.45 4.19 -10.81
CA ASP A 5 -11.45 3.18 -10.41
C ASP A 5 -11.14 2.51 -9.04
N GLY A 6 -10.75 3.31 -8.03
CA GLY A 6 -10.40 2.79 -6.69
C GLY A 6 -9.07 2.04 -6.62
N VAL A 7 -8.21 2.23 -7.63
CA VAL A 7 -6.84 1.70 -7.68
C VAL A 7 -5.85 2.87 -7.69
N TRP A 8 -4.95 2.90 -6.72
CA TRP A 8 -3.81 3.82 -6.67
C TRP A 8 -2.52 3.09 -7.01
N THR A 9 -1.64 3.74 -7.75
CA THR A 9 -0.28 3.26 -8.00
C THR A 9 0.75 4.29 -7.54
N PHE A 10 1.67 3.84 -6.71
CA PHE A 10 2.81 4.60 -6.19
C PHE A 10 4.10 4.02 -6.78
N SER A 11 5.02 4.90 -7.19
CA SER A 11 6.36 4.49 -7.62
C SER A 11 7.32 4.79 -6.47
N ILE A 12 7.85 3.75 -5.82
CA ILE A 12 8.76 3.87 -4.69
C ILE A 12 10.07 3.17 -5.09
N LEU A 13 11.19 3.91 -5.12
CA LEU A 13 12.49 3.40 -5.59
C LEU A 13 12.44 2.67 -6.95
N GLY A 14 11.58 3.16 -7.86
CA GLY A 14 11.37 2.54 -9.19
C GLY A 14 10.50 1.28 -9.20
N VAL A 15 9.97 0.84 -8.04
CA VAL A 15 9.05 -0.29 -7.92
C VAL A 15 7.61 0.22 -7.77
N SER A 16 6.69 -0.41 -8.48
CA SER A 16 5.26 -0.11 -8.35
C SER A 16 4.68 -0.77 -7.10
N VAL A 17 4.07 0.06 -6.26
CA VAL A 17 3.21 -0.34 -5.15
C VAL A 17 1.77 -0.02 -5.55
N HIS A 18 0.94 -1.06 -5.63
CA HIS A 18 -0.45 -0.98 -6.01
C HIS A 18 -1.33 -1.03 -4.78
N VAL A 19 -2.25 -0.08 -4.69
CA VAL A 19 -3.30 -0.06 -3.67
C VAL A 19 -4.63 -0.20 -4.38
N ARG A 20 -5.51 -1.08 -3.92
CA ARG A 20 -6.87 -1.20 -4.45
C ARG A 20 -7.89 -1.25 -3.33
N GLU A 21 -9.06 -0.71 -3.56
CA GLU A 21 -10.21 -0.95 -2.68
C GLU A 21 -10.65 -2.42 -2.72
N LEU A 22 -11.13 -2.89 -1.59
CA LEU A 22 -11.76 -4.19 -1.37
C LEU A 22 -13.22 -3.97 -0.96
N PRO A 23 -14.07 -5.01 -1.05
CA PRO A 23 -15.40 -4.97 -0.44
C PRO A 23 -15.32 -4.57 1.03
N ARG A 24 -16.28 -3.76 1.50
CA ARG A 24 -16.31 -3.13 2.84
C ARG A 24 -15.21 -2.08 3.06
N ASN A 25 -14.80 -1.36 2.00
CA ASN A 25 -13.94 -0.17 2.06
C ASN A 25 -12.52 -0.37 2.65
N ASN A 26 -12.11 -1.61 2.89
CA ASN A 26 -10.71 -1.93 3.16
C ASN A 26 -9.87 -1.70 1.90
N ILE A 27 -8.55 -1.63 2.06
CA ILE A 27 -7.63 -1.58 0.92
C ILE A 27 -6.64 -2.73 0.96
N ALA A 28 -6.27 -3.23 -0.21
CA ALA A 28 -5.13 -4.12 -0.39
C ALA A 28 -3.92 -3.32 -0.88
N VAL A 29 -2.78 -3.42 -0.20
CA VAL A 29 -1.49 -2.85 -0.61
C VAL A 29 -0.59 -3.99 -1.08
N PHE A 30 -0.25 -4.00 -2.35
CA PHE A 30 0.56 -5.01 -3.00
C PHE A 30 1.82 -4.37 -3.61
N HIS A 31 2.93 -5.07 -3.47
CA HIS A 31 4.17 -4.78 -4.18
C HIS A 31 4.88 -6.09 -4.52
N GLN A 32 5.74 -6.08 -5.54
CA GLN A 32 6.60 -7.21 -5.81
C GLN A 32 7.51 -7.48 -4.60
N ILE A 33 7.78 -8.76 -4.30
CA ILE A 33 8.69 -9.13 -3.20
C ILE A 33 10.07 -8.53 -3.49
N CYS A 34 10.39 -7.49 -2.75
CA CYS A 34 11.60 -6.70 -2.85
C CYS A 34 11.90 -6.14 -1.45
N GLU A 35 13.05 -6.51 -0.89
CA GLU A 35 13.36 -6.24 0.51
C GLU A 35 13.41 -4.73 0.83
N PRO A 36 14.02 -3.86 0.01
CA PRO A 36 13.94 -2.40 0.19
C PRO A 36 12.51 -1.86 0.24
N ILE A 37 11.62 -2.35 -0.63
CA ILE A 37 10.23 -1.90 -0.66
C ILE A 37 9.47 -2.41 0.57
N ARG A 38 9.73 -3.66 0.97
CA ARG A 38 9.16 -4.21 2.20
C ARG A 38 9.51 -3.34 3.40
N GLN A 39 10.78 -2.93 3.54
CA GLN A 39 11.23 -2.07 4.64
C GLN A 39 10.54 -0.71 4.70
N LEU A 40 10.02 -0.20 3.57
CA LEU A 40 9.27 1.05 3.51
C LEU A 40 7.76 0.85 3.71
N VAL A 41 7.18 -0.17 3.07
CA VAL A 41 5.72 -0.39 3.06
C VAL A 41 5.23 -1.09 4.33
N GLU A 42 6.00 -2.03 4.87
CA GLU A 42 5.60 -2.81 6.04
C GLU A 42 5.38 -1.95 7.29
N PRO A 43 6.25 -0.98 7.65
CA PRO A 43 5.99 -0.07 8.76
C PRO A 43 4.71 0.77 8.59
N ILE A 44 4.36 1.14 7.36
CA ILE A 44 3.12 1.87 7.06
C ILE A 44 1.90 0.98 7.30
N CYS A 45 1.96 -0.31 6.95
CA CYS A 45 0.80 -1.19 7.03
C CYS A 45 0.65 -1.86 8.41
N ARG A 46 1.77 -2.10 9.10
CA ARG A 46 1.79 -2.81 10.39
C ARG A 46 1.00 -2.04 11.45
N GLY A 47 0.13 -2.75 12.18
CA GLY A 47 -0.76 -2.17 13.19
C GLY A 47 -2.02 -1.49 12.62
N ARG A 48 -2.13 -1.37 11.30
CA ARG A 48 -3.28 -0.76 10.59
C ARG A 48 -4.07 -1.78 9.77
N GLY A 49 -3.70 -3.04 9.90
CA GLY A 49 -4.12 -4.14 9.05
C GLY A 49 -3.34 -5.42 9.35
N TYR A 50 -3.35 -6.35 8.40
CA TYR A 50 -2.61 -7.61 8.49
C TYR A 50 -2.02 -8.03 7.14
N TRP A 51 -0.97 -8.85 7.18
CA TRP A 51 -0.42 -9.49 5.99
C TRP A 51 -1.26 -10.70 5.61
N ASN A 52 -1.73 -10.75 4.36
CA ASN A 52 -2.39 -11.91 3.80
C ASN A 52 -1.36 -12.75 3.01
N PRO A 53 -0.99 -13.95 3.49
CA PRO A 53 0.05 -14.77 2.86
C PRO A 53 -0.39 -15.43 1.55
N GLU A 54 -1.70 -15.60 1.32
CA GLU A 54 -2.24 -16.21 0.10
C GLU A 54 -2.04 -15.28 -1.11
N PHE A 55 -2.40 -14.01 -0.95
CA PHE A 55 -2.27 -12.99 -2.00
C PHE A 55 -0.99 -12.16 -1.91
N LYS A 56 -0.16 -12.41 -0.89
CA LYS A 56 1.10 -11.71 -0.62
C LYS A 56 0.91 -10.19 -0.62
N ASN A 57 -0.09 -9.72 0.09
CA ASN A 57 -0.41 -8.30 0.20
C ASN A 57 -0.79 -7.93 1.63
N TRP A 58 -0.77 -6.63 1.92
CA TRP A 58 -1.33 -6.10 3.15
C TRP A 58 -2.80 -5.80 2.94
N ILE A 59 -3.64 -6.22 3.89
CA ILE A 59 -5.02 -5.80 4.00
C ILE A 59 -5.08 -4.74 5.10
N VAL A 60 -5.43 -3.52 4.74
CA VAL A 60 -5.52 -2.37 5.65
C VAL A 60 -6.98 -2.04 5.87
N PHE A 61 -7.34 -1.78 7.13
CA PHE A 61 -8.71 -1.45 7.50
C PHE A 61 -9.13 -0.07 7.00
N GLU A 62 -10.42 0.09 6.67
CA GLU A 62 -11.02 1.33 6.16
C GLU A 62 -10.58 2.58 6.95
N THR A 63 -10.62 2.53 8.29
CA THR A 63 -10.27 3.66 9.17
C THR A 63 -8.86 4.19 8.94
N PHE A 64 -7.94 3.37 8.42
CA PHE A 64 -6.55 3.74 8.15
C PHE A 64 -6.26 4.03 6.68
N LYS A 65 -7.23 3.86 5.77
CA LYS A 65 -7.06 4.04 4.33
C LYS A 65 -6.42 5.39 3.98
N GLY A 66 -6.98 6.48 4.51
CA GLY A 66 -6.48 7.84 4.24
C GLY A 66 -5.05 8.04 4.70
N THR A 67 -4.72 7.56 5.90
CA THR A 67 -3.37 7.62 6.47
C THR A 67 -2.37 6.83 5.63
N VAL A 68 -2.69 5.60 5.25
CA VAL A 68 -1.79 4.74 4.46
C VAL A 68 -1.55 5.32 3.07
N LEU A 69 -2.60 5.81 2.39
CA LEU A 69 -2.46 6.47 1.08
C LEU A 69 -1.58 7.73 1.18
N ALA A 70 -1.74 8.53 2.23
CA ALA A 70 -0.92 9.73 2.45
C ALA A 70 0.56 9.39 2.71
N GLU A 71 0.85 8.42 3.60
CA GLU A 71 2.21 7.99 3.91
C GLU A 71 2.92 7.36 2.69
N LEU A 72 2.23 6.51 1.93
CA LEU A 72 2.76 5.98 0.65
C LEU A 72 3.03 7.10 -0.36
N GLY A 73 2.15 8.12 -0.41
CA GLY A 73 2.33 9.30 -1.24
C GLY A 73 3.57 10.12 -0.88
N GLN A 74 3.83 10.31 0.42
CA GLN A 74 5.02 11.01 0.90
C GLN A 74 6.30 10.28 0.51
N ILE A 75 6.36 8.97 0.71
CA ILE A 75 7.54 8.16 0.31
C ILE A 75 7.74 8.20 -1.20
N ALA A 76 6.67 8.09 -2.00
CA ALA A 76 6.78 8.15 -3.45
C ALA A 76 7.23 9.52 -3.99
N ALA A 77 7.04 10.59 -3.21
CA ALA A 77 7.47 11.94 -3.56
C ALA A 77 8.91 12.26 -3.10
N ALA A 78 9.41 11.55 -2.08
CA ALA A 78 10.80 11.63 -1.65
C ALA A 78 11.68 10.95 -2.72
N ARG A 79 12.33 11.76 -3.55
CA ARG A 79 13.24 11.31 -4.61
C ARG A 79 14.50 10.67 -4.06
#